data_AF-A0A9D6Z704-F1
#
_entry.id   AF-A0A9D6Z704-F1
#
_cell.length_a   1.000
_cell.length_b   1.000
_cell.length_c   1.000
_cell.angle_alpha   90.00
_cell.angle_beta   90.00
_cell.angle_gamma   90.00
#
_symmetry.space_group_name_H-M   'P 1'
#
loop_
_entity.id
_entity.type
_entity.pdbx_description
1 polymer ?
#
loop_
_entity_poly.entity_id
_entity_poly.type
_entity_poly.pdbx_seq_one_letter_code
_entity_poly.pdbx_strand_id
1 'polypeptide(L)'
;MGIHTYKKSNIVKSTGGFTIVELMIATSVFSFVLLVASTGVVAIGRLYYKGITSSKTQEAARSIIEDVSRARQFTGGNFSSGGSPGGLQSFCFGQDRYTYQINNRVTDDTTVGIRHDVNTDVGNCDPIASGGTELLDKNMRLLNFTVSSVGGGQFSINVRVAYGENDLLSTYDNSGVPNGQPPSSGECKSGIAGSNFCAVSELATVVDKRIE
;
A
#
# COMPACT_ATOMS: atom_id res chain seq x y z
N MET A 1 20.34 50.82 -76.06
CA MET A 1 21.13 49.75 -75.40
C MET A 1 20.73 49.74 -73.94
N GLY A 2 20.00 48.78 -73.37
CA GLY A 2 19.20 47.66 -73.86
C GLY A 2 18.00 47.50 -72.89
N ILE A 3 16.85 47.07 -73.40
CA ILE A 3 15.61 46.93 -72.64
C ILE A 3 15.69 45.62 -71.84
N HIS A 4 15.75 45.71 -70.50
CA HIS A 4 15.69 44.55 -69.61
C HIS A 4 14.22 44.14 -69.39
N THR A 5 13.82 43.05 -70.03
CA THR A 5 12.52 42.40 -69.83
C THR A 5 12.59 41.44 -68.63
N TYR A 6 11.86 41.74 -67.56
CA TYR A 6 11.65 40.82 -66.44
C TYR A 6 10.71 39.68 -66.87
N LYS A 7 11.24 38.46 -66.95
CA LYS A 7 10.44 37.25 -67.18
C LYS A 7 9.73 36.87 -65.88
N LYS A 8 8.44 37.17 -65.81
CA LYS A 8 7.56 36.79 -64.68
C LYS A 8 7.34 35.28 -64.72
N SER A 9 8.00 34.54 -63.84
CA SER A 9 7.78 33.09 -63.69
C SER A 9 6.46 32.86 -62.94
N ASN A 10 5.41 32.46 -63.66
CA ASN A 10 4.20 31.96 -63.04
C ASN A 10 4.50 30.60 -62.41
N ILE A 11 4.71 30.59 -61.08
CA ILE A 11 4.72 29.36 -60.30
C ILE A 11 3.28 28.86 -60.25
N VAL A 12 2.94 27.95 -61.14
CA VAL A 12 1.69 27.19 -61.07
C VAL A 12 1.79 26.31 -59.83
N LYS A 13 1.17 26.71 -58.72
CA LYS A 13 0.96 25.81 -57.58
C LYS A 13 -0.01 24.73 -58.04
N SER A 14 0.50 23.52 -58.27
CA SER A 14 -0.32 22.33 -58.42
C SER A 14 -0.98 22.03 -57.08
N THR A 15 -2.24 22.43 -56.93
CA THR A 15 -3.08 22.02 -55.80
C THR A 15 -3.69 20.67 -56.16
N GLY A 16 -2.90 19.61 -56.00
CA GLY A 16 -3.43 18.24 -56.08
C GLY A 16 -4.41 18.02 -54.94
N GLY A 17 -5.68 17.73 -55.26
CA GLY A 17 -6.62 17.24 -54.28
C GLY A 17 -6.17 15.88 -53.77
N PHE A 18 -6.14 15.68 -52.45
CA PHE A 18 -5.84 14.37 -51.86
C PHE A 18 -6.91 13.36 -52.27
N THR A 19 -6.48 12.17 -52.65
CA THR A 19 -7.40 11.07 -52.96
C THR A 19 -8.04 10.56 -51.67
N ILE A 20 -9.29 10.09 -51.74
CA ILE A 20 -9.99 9.47 -50.60
C ILE A 20 -9.16 8.31 -50.01
N VAL A 21 -8.43 7.60 -50.86
CA VAL A 21 -7.55 6.49 -50.46
C VAL A 21 -6.40 6.98 -49.57
N GLU A 22 -5.73 8.08 -49.92
CA GLU A 22 -4.68 8.69 -49.08
C GLU A 22 -5.22 9.12 -47.71
N LEU A 23 -6.41 9.73 -47.68
CA LEU A 23 -7.07 10.14 -46.44
C LEU A 23 -7.42 8.92 -45.56
N MET A 24 -7.88 7.83 -46.17
CA MET A 24 -8.18 6.58 -45.46
C MET A 24 -6.92 5.91 -44.91
N ILE A 25 -5.83 5.88 -45.69
CA ILE A 25 -4.55 5.34 -45.21
C ILE A 25 -4.01 6.21 -44.07
N ALA A 26 -4.02 7.54 -44.21
CA ALA A 26 -3.57 8.45 -43.16
C ALA A 26 -4.34 8.27 -41.84
N THR A 27 -5.66 8.15 -41.90
CA THR A 27 -6.49 7.92 -40.70
C THR A 27 -6.25 6.55 -40.08
N SER A 28 -6.00 5.50 -40.86
CA SER A 28 -5.65 4.17 -40.35
C SER A 28 -4.32 4.16 -39.59
N VAL A 29 -3.27 4.77 -40.16
CA VAL A 29 -1.95 4.88 -39.52
C VAL A 29 -2.04 5.71 -38.25
N PHE A 30 -2.74 6.85 -38.31
CA PHE A 30 -2.94 7.70 -37.14
C PHE A 30 -3.71 6.97 -36.03
N SER A 31 -4.75 6.22 -36.37
CA SER A 31 -5.52 5.41 -35.41
C SER A 31 -4.66 4.34 -34.74
N PHE A 32 -3.77 3.70 -35.51
CA PHE A 32 -2.82 2.72 -34.97
C PHE A 32 -1.84 3.37 -33.97
N VAL A 33 -1.29 4.54 -34.30
CA VAL A 33 -0.41 5.30 -33.41
C VAL A 33 -1.13 5.69 -32.12
N LEU A 34 -2.38 6.16 -32.19
CA LEU A 34 -3.18 6.48 -31.02
C LEU A 34 -3.45 5.25 -30.14
N LEU A 35 -3.70 4.08 -30.74
CA LEU A 35 -3.91 2.84 -30.00
C LEU A 35 -2.64 2.44 -29.23
N VAL A 36 -1.49 2.45 -29.89
CA VAL A 36 -0.19 2.16 -29.24
C VAL A 36 0.08 3.15 -28.11
N ALA A 37 -0.13 4.45 -28.34
CA ALA A 37 0.03 5.47 -27.31
C ALA A 37 -0.89 5.23 -26.10
N SER A 38 -2.16 4.91 -26.33
CA SER A 38 -3.13 4.61 -25.27
C SER A 38 -2.70 3.40 -24.43
N THR A 39 -2.22 2.32 -25.07
CA THR A 39 -1.72 1.15 -24.34
C THR A 39 -0.50 1.47 -23.49
N GLY A 40 0.39 2.34 -23.97
CA GLY A 40 1.54 2.83 -23.20
C GLY A 40 1.12 3.61 -21.96
N VAL A 41 0.15 4.53 -22.09
CA VAL A 41 -0.36 5.32 -20.96
C VAL A 41 -1.01 4.43 -19.90
N VAL A 42 -1.82 3.44 -20.29
CA VAL A 42 -2.45 2.50 -19.34
C VAL A 42 -1.40 1.67 -18.60
N ALA A 43 -0.35 1.23 -19.29
CA ALA A 43 0.75 0.49 -18.67
C ALA A 43 1.47 1.33 -17.62
N ILE A 44 1.78 2.60 -17.93
CA ILE A 44 2.38 3.54 -16.99
C ILE A 44 1.46 3.77 -15.78
N GLY A 45 0.16 3.97 -16.02
CA GLY A 45 -0.82 4.15 -14.95
C GLY A 45 -0.81 2.99 -13.95
N ARG A 46 -0.82 1.74 -14.44
CA ARG A 46 -0.77 0.55 -13.58
C ARG A 46 0.53 0.47 -12.76
N LEU A 47 1.67 0.82 -13.35
CA LEU A 47 2.95 0.84 -12.65
C LEU A 47 2.98 1.93 -11.57
N TYR A 48 2.42 3.11 -11.86
CA TYR A 48 2.30 4.20 -10.91
C TYR A 48 1.45 3.81 -9.69
N TYR A 49 0.26 3.25 -9.91
CA TYR A 49 -0.60 2.79 -8.81
C TYR A 49 0.08 1.71 -7.97
N LYS A 50 0.72 0.73 -8.61
CA LYS A 50 1.50 -0.30 -7.91
C LYS A 50 2.61 0.32 -7.05
N GLY A 51 3.34 1.30 -7.58
CA GLY A 51 4.43 1.97 -6.87
C GLY A 51 3.94 2.74 -5.65
N ILE A 52 2.83 3.48 -5.79
CA ILE A 52 2.23 4.23 -4.67
C ILE A 52 1.72 3.29 -3.59
N THR A 53 0.93 2.27 -3.96
CA THR A 53 0.39 1.31 -3.01
C THR A 53 1.52 0.63 -2.24
N SER A 54 2.56 0.16 -2.93
CA SER A 54 3.73 -0.44 -2.28
C SER A 54 4.44 0.53 -1.33
N SER A 55 4.59 1.79 -1.73
CA SER A 55 5.23 2.82 -0.89
C SER A 55 4.39 3.09 0.36
N LYS A 56 3.07 3.22 0.23
CA LYS A 56 2.16 3.42 1.36
C LYS A 56 2.15 2.23 2.33
N THR A 57 2.11 1.01 1.82
CA THR A 57 2.17 -0.21 2.66
C THR A 57 3.47 -0.28 3.45
N GLN A 58 4.59 0.11 2.82
CA GLN A 58 5.87 0.17 3.49
C GLN A 58 5.91 1.28 4.55
N GLU A 59 5.35 2.45 4.23
CA GLU A 59 5.27 3.58 5.15
C GLU A 59 4.41 3.28 6.37
N ALA A 60 3.26 2.62 6.19
CA ALA A 60 2.42 2.19 7.31
C ALA A 60 3.19 1.25 8.25
N ALA A 61 3.93 0.27 7.70
CA ALA A 61 4.74 -0.64 8.50
C ALA A 61 5.89 0.09 9.24
N ARG A 62 6.54 1.08 8.61
CA ARG A 62 7.56 1.92 9.27
C ARG A 62 6.96 2.76 10.39
N SER A 63 5.85 3.45 10.11
CA SER A 63 5.15 4.30 11.07
C SER A 63 4.75 3.52 12.33
N ILE A 64 4.19 2.31 12.17
CA ILE A 64 3.88 1.43 13.30
C ILE A 64 5.12 1.11 14.12
N ILE A 65 6.23 0.72 13.47
CA ILE A 65 7.46 0.40 14.19
C ILE A 65 8.00 1.63 14.92
N GLU A 66 8.05 2.79 14.29
CA GLU A 66 8.55 4.02 14.89
C GLU A 66 7.72 4.45 16.09
N ASP A 67 6.40 4.32 16.00
CA ASP A 67 5.48 4.65 17.07
C ASP A 67 5.64 3.70 18.28
N VAL A 68 5.61 2.39 18.04
CA VAL A 68 5.81 1.36 19.09
C VAL A 68 7.22 1.47 19.71
N SER A 69 8.23 1.74 18.89
CA SER A 69 9.61 1.96 19.35
C SER A 69 9.69 3.17 20.27
N ARG A 70 9.01 4.26 19.92
CA ARG A 70 8.96 5.49 20.72
C ARG A 70 8.27 5.23 22.06
N ALA A 71 7.14 4.55 22.06
CA ALA A 71 6.44 4.16 23.30
C ALA A 71 7.37 3.35 24.22
N ARG A 72 8.14 2.40 23.67
CA ARG A 72 9.09 1.63 24.50
C ARG A 72 10.28 2.45 25.00
N GLN A 73 10.82 3.36 24.19
CA GLN A 73 11.98 4.17 24.55
C GLN A 73 11.68 5.17 25.68
N PHE A 74 10.47 5.75 25.67
CA PHE A 74 10.11 6.90 26.51
C PHE A 74 9.04 6.61 27.56
N THR A 75 8.49 5.40 27.62
CA THR A 75 7.50 5.05 28.65
C THR A 75 8.13 4.12 29.69
N GLY A 76 8.15 4.58 30.95
CA GLY A 76 8.71 3.86 32.09
C GLY A 76 7.88 2.68 32.59
N GLY A 77 6.70 2.44 31.99
CA GLY A 77 5.78 1.39 32.39
C GLY A 77 6.23 -0.03 32.05
N ASN A 78 5.65 -0.99 32.77
CA ASN A 78 5.83 -2.42 32.48
C ASN A 78 5.16 -2.78 31.14
N PHE A 79 5.74 -3.77 30.47
CA PHE A 79 5.09 -4.42 29.34
C PHE A 79 3.99 -5.34 29.86
N SER A 80 2.80 -5.21 29.31
CA SER A 80 1.68 -6.11 29.54
C SER A 80 0.97 -6.40 28.23
N SER A 81 0.44 -7.60 28.08
CA SER A 81 -0.39 -7.99 26.93
C SER A 81 -1.76 -8.43 27.40
N GLY A 82 -2.79 -8.17 26.59
CA GLY A 82 -4.16 -8.56 26.85
C GLY A 82 -4.86 -9.09 25.59
N GLY A 83 -6.11 -9.49 25.79
CA GLY A 83 -6.97 -9.99 24.72
C GLY A 83 -7.00 -11.51 24.57
N SER A 84 -7.71 -11.95 23.53
CA SER A 84 -8.05 -13.36 23.32
C SER A 84 -7.41 -13.90 22.04
N PRO A 85 -6.93 -15.16 22.02
CA PRO A 85 -6.45 -15.79 20.79
C PRO A 85 -7.50 -15.75 19.69
N GLY A 86 -7.13 -15.23 18.52
CA GLY A 86 -8.04 -15.10 17.36
C GLY A 86 -9.04 -13.95 17.42
N GLY A 87 -9.04 -13.17 18.52
CA GLY A 87 -9.82 -11.95 18.67
C GLY A 87 -8.97 -10.69 18.61
N LEU A 88 -9.48 -9.61 19.20
CA LEU A 88 -8.70 -8.42 19.48
C LEU A 88 -7.61 -8.75 20.51
N GLN A 89 -6.40 -8.34 20.21
CA GLN A 89 -5.23 -8.47 21.06
C GLN A 89 -4.73 -7.08 21.40
N SER A 90 -4.03 -6.95 22.52
CA SER A 90 -3.42 -5.69 22.92
C SER A 90 -2.09 -5.90 23.58
N PHE A 91 -1.24 -4.89 23.49
CA PHE A 91 -0.15 -4.72 24.45
C PHE A 91 -0.03 -3.27 24.87
N CYS A 92 0.60 -3.08 26.03
CA CYS A 92 0.74 -1.79 26.64
C CYS A 92 2.17 -1.59 27.10
N PHE A 93 2.66 -0.38 26.91
CA PHE A 93 3.84 0.17 27.56
C PHE A 93 3.37 1.29 28.48
N GLY A 94 3.13 0.98 29.75
CA GLY A 94 2.52 1.95 30.67
C GLY A 94 1.14 2.40 30.19
N GLN A 95 1.02 3.68 29.79
CA GLN A 95 -0.23 4.24 29.30
C GLN A 95 -0.42 4.08 27.80
N ASP A 96 0.63 3.80 27.02
CA ASP A 96 0.48 3.56 25.60
C ASP A 96 -0.10 2.17 25.39
N ARG A 97 -1.32 2.09 24.84
CA ARG A 97 -1.98 0.83 24.48
C ARG A 97 -2.08 0.72 22.97
N TYR A 98 -1.71 -0.46 22.47
CA TYR A 98 -1.85 -0.85 21.09
C TYR A 98 -2.86 -1.99 21.02
N THR A 99 -4.02 -1.75 20.43
CA THR A 99 -5.02 -2.79 20.18
C THR A 99 -5.00 -3.18 18.71
N TYR A 100 -4.91 -4.47 18.42
CA TYR A 100 -4.76 -4.94 17.05
C TYR A 100 -5.52 -6.25 16.81
N GLN A 101 -5.77 -6.53 15.53
CA GLN A 101 -6.34 -7.79 15.10
C GLN A 101 -5.61 -8.30 13.86
N ILE A 102 -5.03 -9.48 13.98
CA ILE A 102 -4.35 -10.13 12.86
C ILE A 102 -5.37 -10.51 11.79
N ASN A 103 -4.99 -10.29 10.54
CA ASN A 103 -5.75 -10.63 9.34
C ASN A 103 -7.10 -9.91 9.19
N ASN A 104 -7.31 -8.81 9.93
CA ASN A 104 -8.48 -7.97 9.77
C ASN A 104 -8.17 -6.81 8.83
N ARG A 105 -8.93 -6.69 7.73
CA ARG A 105 -8.75 -5.61 6.75
C ARG A 105 -9.49 -4.37 7.21
N VAL A 106 -8.80 -3.25 7.28
CA VAL A 106 -9.40 -1.95 7.55
C VAL A 106 -10.26 -1.54 6.35
N THR A 107 -11.58 -1.49 6.51
CA THR A 107 -12.52 -0.99 5.48
C THR A 107 -13.08 0.38 5.82
N ASP A 108 -13.18 0.67 7.11
CA ASP A 108 -13.78 1.86 7.69
C ASP A 108 -13.24 2.12 9.10
N ASP A 109 -13.77 3.15 9.77
CA ASP A 109 -13.33 3.58 11.09
C ASP A 109 -13.83 2.64 12.22
N THR A 110 -14.61 1.61 11.91
CA THR A 110 -15.10 0.60 12.87
C THR A 110 -14.25 -0.67 12.85
N THR A 111 -13.64 -0.99 11.71
CA THR A 111 -12.66 -2.08 11.61
C THR A 111 -11.36 -1.73 12.32
N VAL A 112 -10.85 -2.66 13.12
CA VAL A 112 -9.58 -2.51 13.84
C VAL A 112 -8.50 -3.29 13.11
N GLY A 113 -7.50 -2.58 12.58
CA GLY A 113 -6.25 -3.16 12.11
C GLY A 113 -5.25 -3.17 13.25
N ILE A 114 -4.75 -1.98 13.57
CA ILE A 114 -3.98 -1.65 14.77
C ILE A 114 -4.26 -0.21 15.17
N ARG A 115 -4.63 -0.03 16.43
CA ARG A 115 -4.94 1.27 17.01
C ARG A 115 -4.02 1.58 18.16
N HIS A 116 -3.59 2.82 18.24
CA HIS A 116 -2.88 3.37 19.37
C HIS A 116 -3.79 4.31 20.16
N ASP A 117 -3.84 4.10 21.46
CA ASP A 117 -4.59 4.94 22.38
C ASP A 117 -3.84 5.13 23.71
N VAL A 118 -4.24 6.16 24.45
CA VAL A 118 -3.76 6.40 25.81
C VAL A 118 -4.71 5.71 26.77
N ASN A 119 -4.24 4.63 27.36
CA ASN A 119 -4.93 3.88 28.39
C ASN A 119 -4.89 4.64 29.72
N THR A 120 -6.06 5.12 30.14
CA THR A 120 -6.24 5.80 31.42
C THR A 120 -6.13 4.85 32.62
N ASP A 121 -6.33 3.55 32.42
CA ASP A 121 -6.27 2.51 33.44
C ASP A 121 -4.98 1.70 33.31
N VAL A 122 -3.86 2.30 33.74
CA VAL A 122 -2.48 1.81 33.56
C VAL A 122 -2.21 0.37 34.08
N GLY A 123 -3.13 -0.19 34.87
CA GLY A 123 -3.07 -1.58 35.37
C GLY A 123 -3.82 -2.61 34.53
N ASN A 124 -4.61 -2.17 33.54
CA ASN A 124 -5.42 -3.05 32.71
C ASN A 124 -5.08 -2.86 31.23
N CYS A 125 -4.51 -3.88 30.59
CA CYS A 125 -4.16 -3.84 29.18
C CYS A 125 -5.20 -4.52 28.30
N ASP A 126 -6.49 -4.36 28.62
CA ASP A 126 -7.56 -4.94 27.82
C ASP A 126 -7.69 -4.25 26.46
N PRO A 127 -7.94 -5.00 25.38
CA PRO A 127 -8.11 -4.43 24.04
C PRO A 127 -9.40 -3.62 23.94
N ILE A 128 -9.37 -2.54 23.15
CA ILE A 128 -10.55 -1.74 22.84
C ILE A 128 -10.99 -1.89 21.37
N ALA A 129 -12.30 -2.06 21.16
CA ALA A 129 -12.86 -2.14 19.82
C ALA A 129 -13.12 -0.75 19.19
N SER A 130 -13.20 0.31 20.00
CA SER A 130 -13.52 1.67 19.57
C SER A 130 -12.66 2.70 20.30
N GLY A 131 -12.39 3.82 19.62
CA GLY A 131 -11.44 4.83 20.07
C GLY A 131 -10.01 4.54 19.59
N GLY A 132 -9.09 5.42 19.97
CA GLY A 132 -7.71 5.39 19.49
C GLY A 132 -7.54 5.88 18.04
N THR A 133 -6.29 5.95 17.62
CA THR A 133 -5.89 6.30 16.26
C THR A 133 -5.51 5.03 15.51
N GLU A 134 -6.19 4.75 14.40
CA GLU A 134 -5.82 3.65 13.51
C GLU A 134 -4.50 3.99 12.79
N LEU A 135 -3.55 3.05 12.85
CA LEU A 135 -2.22 3.21 12.25
C LEU A 135 -2.13 2.62 10.84
N LEU A 136 -3.16 1.89 10.40
CA LEU A 136 -3.27 1.38 9.04
C LEU A 136 -4.24 2.19 8.18
N ASP A 137 -3.87 2.36 6.91
CA ASP A 137 -4.76 2.92 5.90
C ASP A 137 -5.86 1.93 5.49
N LYS A 138 -6.92 2.46 4.85
CA LYS A 138 -7.96 1.63 4.23
C LYS A 138 -7.37 0.60 3.27
N ASN A 139 -7.98 -0.59 3.28
CA ASN A 139 -7.59 -1.80 2.57
C ASN A 139 -6.25 -2.42 3.02
N MET A 140 -5.67 -1.96 4.13
CA MET A 140 -4.52 -2.63 4.75
C MET A 140 -4.98 -3.58 5.87
N ARG A 141 -4.10 -4.53 6.21
CA ARG A 141 -4.26 -5.47 7.31
C ARG A 141 -2.91 -5.86 7.89
N LEU A 142 -2.88 -6.25 9.16
CA LEU A 142 -1.72 -6.94 9.73
C LEU A 142 -1.74 -8.42 9.32
N LEU A 143 -0.64 -8.90 8.75
CA LEU A 143 -0.40 -10.33 8.56
C LEU A 143 0.35 -10.93 9.74
N ASN A 144 1.24 -10.13 10.34
CA ASN A 144 1.98 -10.49 11.53
C ASN A 144 2.23 -9.23 12.35
N PHE A 145 2.11 -9.36 13.66
CA PHE A 145 2.55 -8.32 14.57
C PHE A 145 2.96 -8.95 15.89
N THR A 146 4.24 -8.86 16.22
CA THR A 146 4.78 -9.42 17.46
C THR A 146 5.66 -8.41 18.16
N VAL A 147 5.48 -8.33 19.47
CA VAL A 147 6.32 -7.54 20.37
C VAL A 147 6.72 -8.46 21.52
N SER A 148 8.01 -8.78 21.60
CA SER A 148 8.52 -9.71 22.60
C SER A 148 9.80 -9.18 23.25
N SER A 149 9.93 -9.39 24.55
CA SER A 149 11.18 -9.08 25.26
C SER A 149 12.27 -10.07 24.84
N VAL A 150 13.43 -9.56 24.46
CA VAL A 150 14.61 -10.37 24.11
C VAL A 150 15.66 -10.40 25.24
N GLY A 151 15.32 -9.83 26.40
CA GLY A 151 16.21 -9.74 27.57
C GLY A 151 16.94 -8.40 27.65
N GLY A 152 17.47 -8.07 28.84
CA GLY A 152 18.27 -6.85 29.05
C GLY A 152 17.53 -5.53 28.79
N GLY A 153 16.20 -5.50 28.90
CA GLY A 153 15.39 -4.30 28.60
C GLY A 153 15.07 -4.09 27.12
N GLN A 154 15.55 -4.97 26.25
CA GLN A 154 15.35 -4.91 24.80
C GLN A 154 14.08 -5.65 24.36
N PHE A 155 13.46 -5.13 23.31
CA PHE A 155 12.25 -5.70 22.72
C PHE A 155 12.42 -5.88 21.22
N SER A 156 12.09 -7.08 20.72
CA SER A 156 11.95 -7.35 19.29
C SER A 156 10.54 -6.99 18.85
N ILE A 157 10.44 -6.19 17.79
CA ILE A 157 9.20 -5.78 17.16
C ILE A 157 9.23 -6.30 15.72
N ASN A 158 8.27 -7.12 15.31
CA ASN A 158 8.06 -7.53 13.92
C ASN A 158 6.68 -7.09 13.47
N VAL A 159 6.61 -6.39 12.35
CA VAL A 159 5.38 -5.90 11.73
C VAL A 159 5.36 -6.37 10.28
N ARG A 160 4.30 -7.07 9.89
CA ARG A 160 4.02 -7.43 8.51
C ARG A 160 2.65 -6.90 8.11
N VAL A 161 2.62 -6.00 7.14
CA VAL A 161 1.40 -5.35 6.63
C VAL A 161 1.13 -5.83 5.22
N ALA A 162 -0.13 -6.10 4.90
CA ALA A 162 -0.58 -6.33 3.54
C ALA A 162 -1.63 -5.31 3.13
N TYR A 163 -1.59 -4.88 1.87
CA TYR A 163 -2.63 -4.14 1.19
C TYR A 163 -3.32 -5.05 0.18
N GLY A 164 -4.65 -5.00 0.13
CA GLY A 164 -5.44 -5.62 -0.93
C GLY A 164 -6.61 -6.45 -0.42
N GLU A 165 -7.35 -6.99 -1.38
CA GLU A 165 -8.44 -7.93 -1.15
C GLU A 165 -7.91 -9.32 -0.76
N ASN A 166 -8.79 -10.15 -0.19
CA ASN A 166 -8.40 -11.49 0.28
C ASN A 166 -7.94 -12.37 -0.88
N ASP A 167 -8.66 -12.36 -2.00
CA ASP A 167 -8.39 -13.16 -3.19
C ASP A 167 -7.01 -12.88 -3.81
N LEU A 168 -6.40 -11.73 -3.50
CA LEU A 168 -5.05 -11.35 -3.95
C LEU A 168 -3.92 -11.91 -3.08
N LEU A 169 -4.23 -12.47 -1.91
CA LEU A 169 -3.25 -12.99 -0.96
C LEU A 169 -3.19 -14.53 -1.03
N SER A 170 -1.98 -15.09 -0.97
CA SER A 170 -1.71 -16.53 -1.05
C SER A 170 -2.36 -17.37 0.05
N THR A 171 -2.70 -16.75 1.18
CA THR A 171 -3.39 -17.37 2.32
C THR A 171 -4.89 -17.56 2.09
N TYR A 172 -5.41 -17.12 0.95
CA TYR A 172 -6.80 -17.26 0.58
C TYR A 172 -6.92 -17.92 -0.80
N ASP A 173 -8.05 -18.59 -1.04
CA ASP A 173 -8.42 -19.05 -2.37
C ASP A 173 -8.85 -17.87 -3.28
N ASN A 174 -9.28 -18.16 -4.51
CA ASN A 174 -9.71 -17.13 -5.46
C ASN A 174 -11.10 -16.55 -5.15
N SER A 175 -11.79 -17.07 -4.13
CA SER A 175 -13.05 -16.57 -3.60
C SER A 175 -12.85 -15.72 -2.34
N GLY A 176 -11.60 -15.52 -1.90
CA GLY A 176 -11.25 -14.78 -0.69
C GLY A 176 -11.49 -15.55 0.61
N VAL A 177 -11.60 -16.88 0.55
CA VAL A 177 -11.77 -17.78 1.70
C VAL A 177 -10.41 -18.27 2.20
N PRO A 178 -10.13 -18.26 3.52
CA PRO A 178 -8.87 -18.76 4.06
C PRO A 178 -8.60 -20.20 3.64
N ASN A 179 -7.41 -20.49 3.12
CA ASN A 179 -7.04 -21.82 2.61
C ASN A 179 -6.31 -22.70 3.66
N GLY A 180 -6.36 -22.33 4.93
CA GLY A 180 -5.69 -23.02 6.03
C GLY A 180 -4.24 -22.60 6.28
N GLN A 181 -3.67 -21.70 5.46
CA GLN A 181 -2.35 -21.12 5.74
C GLN A 181 -2.44 -20.02 6.81
N PRO A 182 -1.42 -19.87 7.67
CA PRO A 182 -1.41 -18.82 8.67
C PRO A 182 -1.31 -17.44 7.99
N PRO A 183 -2.00 -16.39 8.52
CA PRO A 183 -1.94 -15.05 7.93
C PRO A 183 -0.53 -14.51 7.76
N SER A 184 0.38 -14.88 8.68
CA SER A 184 1.79 -14.48 8.66
C SER A 184 2.57 -15.00 7.45
N SER A 185 2.03 -15.93 6.66
CA SER A 185 2.61 -16.42 5.41
C SER A 185 2.04 -15.74 4.15
N GLY A 186 1.11 -14.79 4.31
CA GLY A 186 0.45 -14.09 3.21
C GLY A 186 1.43 -13.38 2.29
N GLU A 187 1.36 -13.71 1.00
CA GLU A 187 2.10 -13.06 -0.08
C GLU A 187 1.13 -12.64 -1.17
N CYS A 188 1.50 -11.65 -1.97
CA CYS A 188 0.70 -11.29 -3.13
C CYS A 188 0.79 -12.39 -4.19
N LYS A 189 -0.36 -12.88 -4.64
CA LYS A 189 -0.42 -13.83 -5.76
C LYS A 189 0.09 -13.17 -7.04
N SER A 190 0.99 -13.85 -7.74
CA SER A 190 1.44 -13.44 -9.07
C SER A 190 0.43 -13.87 -10.14
N GLY A 191 0.12 -12.99 -11.09
CA GLY A 191 -0.60 -13.37 -12.31
C GLY A 191 -2.12 -13.38 -12.21
N ILE A 192 -2.73 -12.80 -11.16
CA ILE A 192 -4.18 -12.53 -11.18
C ILE A 192 -4.43 -11.45 -12.23
N ALA A 193 -5.16 -11.82 -13.29
CA ALA A 193 -5.64 -10.90 -14.30
C ALA A 193 -6.74 -10.02 -13.72
N GLY A 194 -6.37 -8.85 -13.19
CA GLY A 194 -7.30 -7.88 -12.61
C GLY A 194 -6.68 -6.50 -12.42
N SER A 195 -7.51 -5.50 -12.13
CA SER A 195 -7.10 -4.13 -11.76
C SER A 195 -6.66 -4.01 -10.30
N ASN A 196 -6.79 -5.08 -9.53
CA ASN A 196 -6.64 -5.03 -8.08
C ASN A 196 -5.18 -5.27 -7.71
N PHE A 197 -4.62 -4.33 -6.96
CA PHE A 197 -3.22 -4.34 -6.54
C PHE A 197 -3.08 -4.97 -5.16
N CYS A 198 -2.01 -5.74 -4.99
CA CYS A 198 -1.58 -6.24 -3.70
C CYS A 198 -0.14 -5.77 -3.42
N ALA A 199 0.13 -5.45 -2.17
CA ALA A 199 1.47 -5.20 -1.67
C ALA A 199 1.63 -5.80 -0.27
N VAL A 200 2.82 -6.31 0.04
CA VAL A 200 3.19 -6.80 1.37
C VAL A 200 4.49 -6.12 1.78
N SER A 201 4.56 -5.64 3.02
CA SER A 201 5.78 -5.09 3.61
C SER A 201 6.01 -5.73 4.97
N GLU A 202 7.25 -6.14 5.22
CA GLU A 202 7.69 -6.67 6.51
C GLU A 202 8.86 -5.84 7.02
N LEU A 203 8.80 -5.45 8.28
CA LEU A 203 9.91 -4.83 8.99
C LEU A 203 10.05 -5.47 10.36
N ALA A 204 11.29 -5.63 10.79
CA ALA A 204 11.63 -6.09 12.12
C ALA A 204 12.75 -5.23 12.70
N THR A 205 12.66 -4.93 13.99
CA THR A 205 13.67 -4.16 14.71
C THR A 205 13.78 -4.62 16.16
N VAL A 206 14.89 -4.27 16.81
CA VAL A 206 15.09 -4.44 18.25
C VAL A 206 15.31 -3.07 18.87
N VAL A 207 14.57 -2.78 19.95
CA VAL A 207 14.57 -1.47 20.61
C VAL A 207 14.94 -1.63 22.07
N ASP A 208 15.79 -0.72 22.55
CA ASP A 208 16.20 -0.65 23.96
C ASP A 208 15.42 0.44 24.72
N LYS A 209 15.24 0.25 26.03
CA LYS A 209 14.63 1.26 26.91
C LYS A 209 15.64 2.39 27.14
N ARG A 210 15.27 3.65 26.90
CA ARG A 210 16.19 4.79 27.06
C ARG A 210 16.08 5.51 28.39
N ILE A 211 14.91 5.50 29.01
CA ILE A 211 14.70 6.11 30.33
C ILE A 211 14.54 5.01 31.38
N GLU A 212 15.35 5.08 32.43
CA GLU A 212 15.18 4.24 33.62
C GLU A 212 14.10 4.82 34.52
#